data_AF-F2F9F7-F1
#
_entry.id   AF-F2F9F7-F1
#
_cell.length_a   1.000
_cell.length_b   1.000
_cell.length_c   1.000
_cell.angle_alpha   90.00
_cell.angle_beta   90.00
_cell.angle_gamma   90.00
#
_symmetry.space_group_name_H-M   'P 1'
#
loop_
_entity.id
_entity.type
_entity.pdbx_description
1 polymer ?
#
loop_
_entity_poly.entity_id
_entity_poly.type
_entity_poly.pdbx_seq_one_letter_code
_entity_poly.pdbx_strand_id
1 'polypeptide(L)' 'MKKIMVPLLVYLIVCIIAVMLPASDGYNTIGWKLLIGQIYAFPVLIIAFLISFFLHRRLSH' A
#
# COMPACT_ATOMS: atom_id res chain seq x y z
N MET A 1 7.62 -13.16 11.31
CA MET A 1 7.91 -11.96 10.48
C MET A 1 7.46 -12.10 9.02
N LYS A 2 7.68 -13.25 8.35
CA LYS A 2 7.31 -13.46 6.93
C LYS A 2 5.85 -13.12 6.56
N LYS A 3 4.90 -13.28 7.49
CA LYS A 3 3.45 -12.97 7.29
C LYS A 3 3.16 -11.49 7.06
N ILE A 4 3.95 -10.59 7.66
CA ILE A 4 3.77 -9.12 7.55
C ILE A 4 4.62 -8.57 6.39
N MET A 5 5.62 -9.31 5.93
CA MET A 5 6.52 -8.92 4.85
C MET A 5 5.77 -8.70 3.53
N VAL A 6 4.81 -9.57 3.19
CA VAL A 6 4.03 -9.46 1.95
C VAL A 6 3.14 -8.21 1.95
N PRO A 7 2.30 -7.94 2.97
CA PRO A 7 1.54 -6.70 3.05
C PRO A 7 2.39 -5.43 3.00
N LEU A 8 3.55 -5.40 3.68
CA LEU A 8 4.45 -4.26 3.67
C LEU A 8 5.07 -4.01 2.29
N LEU A 9 5.41 -5.08 1.57
CA LEU A 9 5.97 -4.97 0.22
C LEU A 9 4.92 -4.44 -0.77
N VAL A 10 3.67 -4.90 -0.67
CA VAL A 10 2.54 -4.36 -1.46
C VAL A 10 2.33 -2.87 -1.17
N TYR A 11 2.34 -2.49 0.10
CA TYR A 11 2.23 -1.09 0.52
C TYR A 11 3.35 -0.21 -0.06
N LEU A 12 4.60 -0.68 -0.01
CA LEU A 12 5.75 0.04 -0.55
C LEU A 12 5.60 0.26 -2.06
N ILE A 13 5.18 -0.76 -2.80
CA ILE A 13 4.94 -0.66 -4.25
C ILE A 13 3.89 0.41 -4.55
N VAL A 14 2.76 0.42 -3.82
CA VAL A 14 1.70 1.41 -4.01
C VAL A 14 2.21 2.83 -3.77
N CYS A 15 3.03 3.03 -2.74
CA CYS A 15 3.65 4.33 -2.47
C CYS A 15 4.56 4.79 -3.61
N ILE A 16 5.40 3.88 -4.15
CA ILE A 16 6.30 4.20 -5.27
C ILE A 16 5.49 4.58 -6.51
N ILE A 17 4.45 3.80 -6.84
CA ILE A 17 3.56 4.08 -7.98
C ILE A 17 2.90 5.45 -7.81
N ALA A 18 2.36 5.76 -6.63
CA ALA A 18 1.69 7.03 -6.38
C ALA A 18 2.59 8.25 -6.58
N VAL A 19 3.88 8.14 -6.23
CA VAL A 19 4.86 9.23 -6.43
C VAL A 19 5.27 9.37 -7.90
N MET A 20 5.38 8.25 -8.62
CA MET A 20 5.75 8.22 -10.03
C MET A 20 4.65 8.74 -10.97
N LEU A 21 3.38 8.62 -10.56
CA LEU A 21 2.27 9.10 -11.38
C LEU A 21 2.31 10.63 -11.56
N PRO A 22 2.00 11.14 -12.76
CA PRO A 22 1.80 12.55 -12.97
C PRO A 22 0.53 13.01 -12.23
N ALA A 23 0.57 14.22 -11.71
CA ALA A 23 -0.59 14.89 -11.12
C ALA A 23 -0.87 16.18 -11.88
N SER A 24 -2.09 16.68 -11.77
CA SER A 24 -2.53 17.93 -12.38
C SER A 24 -1.65 19.12 -11.97
N ASP A 25 -1.64 20.18 -12.78
CA ASP A 25 -0.91 21.41 -12.48
C ASP A 25 -1.36 22.00 -11.14
N GLY A 26 -0.40 22.48 -10.34
CA GLY A 26 -0.60 22.92 -8.95
C GLY A 26 -0.57 21.80 -7.91
N TYR A 27 -0.77 20.54 -8.32
CA TYR A 27 -0.75 19.36 -7.45
C TYR A 27 0.46 18.45 -7.69
N ASN A 28 1.26 18.71 -8.73
CA ASN A 28 2.47 17.97 -9.06
C ASN A 28 3.67 18.30 -8.13
N THR A 29 3.44 18.37 -6.82
CA THR A 29 4.48 18.54 -5.81
C THR A 29 4.72 17.21 -5.08
N ILE A 30 5.95 16.96 -4.64
CA ILE A 30 6.31 15.73 -3.93
C ILE A 30 5.44 15.56 -2.68
N GLY A 31 5.22 16.64 -1.91
CA GLY A 31 4.40 16.61 -0.69
C GLY A 31 2.95 16.20 -0.95
N TRP A 32 2.32 16.77 -1.99
CA TRP A 32 0.96 16.41 -2.36
C TRP A 32 0.84 14.95 -2.80
N LYS A 33 1.79 14.49 -3.63
CA LYS A 33 1.82 13.08 -4.08
C LYS A 33 2.03 12.10 -2.94
N LEU A 34 2.87 12.44 -1.97
CA LEU A 34 3.05 11.61 -0.77
C LEU A 34 1.76 11.54 0.03
N LEU A 35 1.07 12.66 0.26
CA LEU A 35 -0.19 12.69 1.01
C LEU A 35 -1.28 11.85 0.35
N ILE A 36 -1.52 12.05 -0.95
CA ILE A 36 -2.49 11.26 -1.72
C ILE A 36 -2.07 9.79 -1.79
N GLY A 37 -0.79 9.52 -2.00
CA GLY A 37 -0.25 8.15 -2.00
C GLY A 37 -0.53 7.42 -0.69
N GLN A 38 -0.39 8.08 0.47
CA GLN A 38 -0.73 7.51 1.77
C GLN A 38 -2.22 7.19 1.92
N ILE A 39 -3.11 8.07 1.44
CA ILE A 39 -4.57 7.87 1.48
C ILE A 39 -4.97 6.57 0.76
N TYR A 40 -4.31 6.22 -0.34
CA TYR A 40 -4.55 4.96 -1.05
C TYR A 40 -3.75 3.78 -0.48
N ALA A 41 -2.53 4.01 0.01
CA ALA A 41 -1.66 2.96 0.49
C ALA A 41 -2.16 2.35 1.82
N PHE A 42 -2.72 3.14 2.74
CA PHE A 42 -3.27 2.63 4.01
C PHE A 42 -4.42 1.63 3.81
N PRO A 43 -5.47 1.92 3.02
CA PRO A 43 -6.52 0.95 2.70
C PRO A 43 -5.96 -0.33 2.07
N VAL A 44 -5.02 -0.22 1.13
CA VAL A 44 -4.40 -1.37 0.48
C VAL A 44 -3.62 -2.22 1.49
N LEU A 45 -2.89 -1.61 2.41
CA LEU A 45 -2.17 -2.32 3.47
C LEU A 45 -3.13 -3.10 4.38
N ILE A 46 -4.24 -2.48 4.79
CA ILE A 46 -5.27 -3.13 5.62
C ILE A 46 -5.86 -4.33 4.89
N ILE A 47 -6.25 -4.18 3.62
CA ILE A 47 -6.80 -5.26 2.80
C ILE A 47 -5.78 -6.39 2.63
N ALA A 48 -4.55 -6.07 2.25
CA ALA A 48 -3.48 -7.05 2.07
C ALA A 48 -3.16 -7.80 3.37
N PHE A 49 -3.18 -7.10 4.51
CA PHE A 49 -3.00 -7.70 5.82
C PHE A 49 -4.14 -8.67 6.17
N LEU A 50 -5.40 -8.26 5.97
CA LEU A 50 -6.57 -9.11 6.20
C LEU A 50 -6.53 -10.37 5.34
N ILE A 51 -6.26 -10.23 4.03
CA ILE A 51 -6.14 -11.35 3.09
C ILE A 51 -5.04 -12.31 3.56
N SER A 52 -3.85 -11.79 3.84
CA SER A 52 -2.71 -12.60 4.30
C SER A 52 -3.04 -13.32 5.61
N PHE A 53 -3.73 -12.66 6.54
CA PHE A 53 -4.18 -13.23 7.80
C PHE A 53 -5.18 -14.38 7.58
N PHE A 54 -6.22 -14.18 6.77
CA PHE A 54 -7.24 -15.20 6.52
C PHE A 54 -6.70 -16.41 5.74
N LEU A 55 -5.84 -16.19 4.72
CA LEU A 55 -5.18 -17.28 3.98
C LEU A 55 -4.32 -18.13 4.90
N HIS A 56 -3.56 -17.49 5.78
CA HIS A 56 -2.72 -18.23 6.71
C HIS A 56 -3.53 -19.02 7.73
N ARG A 57 -4.68 -18.49 8.16
CA ARG A 57 -5.60 -19.20 9.05
C ARG A 57 -6.24 -20.42 8.39
N ARG A 58 -6.52 -20.37 7.08
CA ARG A 58 -7.05 -21.49 6.28
C ARG A 58 -6.03 -22.60 6.03
N LEU A 59 -4.74 -22.25 5.91
CA LEU A 59 -3.65 -23.22 5.70
C LEU A 59 -3.20 -23.93 6.99
N SER A 60 -3.58 -23.40 8.16
CA SER A 60 -3.22 -23.96 9.47
C SER A 60 -4.27 -24.93 10.02
N HIS A 61 -5.33 -25.21 9.27
CA HIS A 61 -6.48 -26.01 9.68
C HIS A 61 -6.71 -27.16 8.71
#